data_AF-A0A7X7KWU7-F1
#
_entry.id   AF-A0A7X7KWU7-F1
#
_cell.length_a   1.000
_cell.length_b   1.000
_cell.length_c   1.000
_cell.angle_alpha   90.00
_cell.angle_beta   90.00
_cell.angle_gamma   90.00
#
_symmetry.space_group_name_H-M   'P 1'
#
loop_
_entity.id
_entity.type
_entity.pdbx_description
1 polymer ?
#
loop_
_entity_poly.entity_id
_entity_poly.type
_entity_poly.pdbx_seq_one_letter_code
_entity_poly.pdbx_strand_id
1 'polypeptide(L)'
;MKYIGMARGALALALGMMMSTALAANIAEESFEGYADDYAITNAQYWSGGPDDLSKVVPTGITFTATSYPMPATNHSMVLQLNTEGGTLTNALSAPESFDTQNLYVDTMVQFVPSEDLPDLSADDGIKIAAYAYITEVSESVATTNLAVYHGIYDSFGVFSVTNTVVTDLPVIVGDWYRLTIELEHNNDVGAQASKISVNGIPVTNANAYSADWAANLLDEEQMAPDGGDWFLSAAASDVTSVSTVQFKGTGYIDDLVVTKVAPVFGEPSPQAEPYRVTQAVTNPEGGTLSDATSPIWVPENATTTLVYTAKDFYEISALTVNGATVAPDSAKSHALLVTASNDIEITFGLISDYTADNVDWFVAKGWGQDDIVANGNGLGFDTLEMLGLAATNATANAVVTITNIEIVDGDVNVTVAIDRTMAVDPIAGNIRLYGWETLGGASALIGTADVAGNSAGVNYTGEDAEITFSFDGGNNKFFKAVVEYPAPGE
;
A
#
# COMPACT_ATOMS: atom_id res chain seq x y z
N MET A 1 36.56 43.25 10.70
CA MET A 1 35.68 42.07 10.58
C MET A 1 35.39 41.66 9.12
N LYS A 2 36.36 41.70 8.20
CA LYS A 2 36.16 41.30 6.78
C LYS A 2 37.02 40.11 6.32
N TYR A 3 37.89 39.59 7.19
CA TYR A 3 38.89 38.55 6.85
C TYR A 3 38.62 37.18 7.49
N ILE A 4 37.64 37.07 8.42
CA ILE A 4 37.28 35.80 9.06
C ILE A 4 36.41 34.92 8.14
N GLY A 5 35.59 35.53 7.28
CA GLY A 5 34.76 34.79 6.30
C GLY A 5 35.58 34.17 5.16
N MET A 6 36.61 34.87 4.68
CA MET A 6 37.49 34.35 3.61
C MET A 6 38.42 33.23 4.11
N ALA A 7 38.85 33.27 5.38
CA ALA A 7 39.65 32.19 5.96
C ALA A 7 38.83 30.89 6.17
N ARG A 8 37.54 31.00 6.51
CA ARG A 8 36.63 29.85 6.61
C ARG A 8 36.27 29.26 5.24
N GLY A 9 36.02 30.11 4.24
CA GLY A 9 35.77 29.68 2.87
C GLY A 9 37.00 29.01 2.23
N ALA A 10 38.20 29.56 2.45
CA ALA A 10 39.44 28.97 1.95
C ALA A 10 39.83 27.68 2.68
N LEU A 11 39.52 27.55 3.98
CA LEU A 11 39.75 26.31 4.73
C LEU A 11 38.76 25.20 4.32
N ALA A 12 37.50 25.53 4.04
CA ALA A 12 36.52 24.57 3.50
C ALA A 12 36.84 24.15 2.06
N LEU A 13 37.31 25.07 1.20
CA LEU A 13 37.77 24.74 -0.15
C LEU A 13 39.09 23.94 -0.12
N ALA A 14 40.00 24.23 0.82
CA ALA A 14 41.23 23.48 0.99
C ALA A 14 41.03 22.11 1.66
N LEU A 15 40.05 21.94 2.56
CA LEU A 15 39.63 20.62 3.06
C LEU A 15 38.92 19.82 1.95
N GLY A 16 38.04 20.46 1.18
CA GLY A 16 37.36 19.85 0.03
C GLY A 16 38.32 19.45 -1.09
N MET A 17 39.41 20.20 -1.30
CA MET A 17 40.45 19.86 -2.28
C MET A 17 41.53 18.89 -1.73
N MET A 18 41.81 18.88 -0.43
CA MET A 18 42.76 17.93 0.18
C MET A 18 42.16 16.54 0.49
N MET A 19 40.86 16.33 0.31
CA MET A 19 40.25 15.00 0.28
C MET A 19 40.37 14.31 -1.09
N SER A 20 40.85 15.01 -2.14
CA SER A 20 40.91 14.45 -3.50
C SER A 20 42.13 13.56 -3.79
N THR A 21 43.01 13.30 -2.81
CA THR A 21 44.17 12.40 -3.01
C THR A 21 44.53 11.55 -1.79
N ALA A 22 43.59 11.27 -0.89
CA ALA A 22 43.71 10.00 -0.17
C ALA A 22 43.44 8.93 -1.21
N LEU A 23 44.46 8.16 -1.59
CA LEU A 23 44.31 6.90 -2.31
C LEU A 23 43.43 5.98 -1.45
N ALA A 24 42.12 6.17 -1.48
CA ALA A 24 41.14 5.25 -0.97
C ALA A 24 41.08 4.12 -1.99
N ALA A 25 41.80 3.03 -1.72
CA ALA A 25 41.75 1.86 -2.59
C ALA A 25 40.37 1.22 -2.44
N ASN A 26 39.51 1.37 -3.44
CA ASN A 26 38.40 0.45 -3.62
C ASN A 26 38.99 -0.96 -3.69
N ILE A 27 38.46 -1.85 -2.86
CA ILE A 27 38.90 -3.25 -2.80
C ILE A 27 38.36 -3.99 -4.03
N ALA A 28 37.08 -3.78 -4.30
CA ALA A 28 36.40 -4.26 -5.49
C ALA A 28 35.42 -3.17 -5.95
N GLU A 29 35.29 -3.04 -7.27
CA GLU A 29 34.34 -2.15 -7.90
C GLU A 29 33.80 -2.78 -9.17
N GLU A 30 32.51 -2.63 -9.41
CA GLU A 30 31.86 -3.06 -10.64
C GLU A 30 30.81 -2.03 -11.05
N SER A 31 31.01 -1.44 -12.22
CA SER A 31 30.13 -0.40 -12.80
C SER A 31 29.34 -0.91 -14.00
N PHE A 32 29.69 -2.09 -14.52
CA PHE A 32 29.07 -2.71 -15.70
C PHE A 32 29.18 -1.94 -17.04
N GLU A 33 29.57 -0.66 -17.05
CA GLU A 33 29.70 0.19 -18.24
C GLU A 33 30.71 -0.32 -19.29
N GLY A 34 31.62 -1.21 -18.90
CA GLY A 34 32.63 -1.80 -19.77
C GLY A 34 32.15 -2.99 -20.60
N TYR A 35 30.95 -3.52 -20.32
CA TYR A 35 30.44 -4.71 -21.00
C TYR A 35 29.48 -4.36 -22.14
N ALA A 36 29.30 -5.32 -23.05
CA ALA A 36 28.30 -5.21 -24.11
C ALA A 36 26.89 -5.52 -23.56
N ASP A 37 25.86 -5.08 -24.30
CA ASP A 37 24.49 -5.56 -24.11
C ASP A 37 24.43 -7.09 -24.22
N ASP A 38 23.61 -7.71 -23.38
CA ASP A 38 23.39 -9.15 -23.26
C ASP A 38 24.66 -9.93 -22.83
N TYR A 39 25.63 -9.26 -22.19
CA TYR A 39 26.85 -9.92 -21.73
C TYR A 39 26.58 -10.78 -20.49
N ALA A 40 26.73 -12.10 -20.60
CA ALA A 40 26.62 -13.00 -19.47
C ALA A 40 27.74 -12.73 -18.45
N ILE A 41 27.35 -12.24 -17.26
CA ILE A 41 28.30 -11.72 -16.27
C ILE A 41 29.22 -12.81 -15.71
N THR A 42 28.79 -14.07 -15.72
CA THR A 42 29.58 -15.23 -15.32
C THR A 42 30.83 -15.46 -16.18
N ASN A 43 30.95 -14.79 -17.34
CA ASN A 43 32.18 -14.76 -18.14
C ASN A 43 33.17 -13.66 -17.69
N ALA A 44 32.74 -12.72 -16.84
CA ALA A 44 33.61 -11.69 -16.29
C ALA A 44 34.56 -12.26 -15.22
N GLN A 45 35.67 -11.57 -15.00
CA GLN A 45 36.60 -11.92 -13.95
C GLN A 45 35.93 -11.80 -12.58
N TYR A 46 36.18 -12.76 -11.70
CA TYR A 46 35.64 -12.84 -10.34
C TYR A 46 34.15 -13.11 -10.20
N TRP A 47 33.41 -13.18 -11.30
CA TRP A 47 32.00 -13.54 -11.28
C TRP A 47 31.82 -15.04 -11.55
N SER A 48 30.99 -15.69 -10.74
CA SER A 48 30.60 -17.08 -10.95
C SER A 48 29.14 -17.29 -10.54
N GLY A 49 28.45 -18.20 -11.23
CA GLY A 49 27.05 -18.50 -10.97
C GLY A 49 26.80 -20.00 -10.99
N GLY A 50 25.56 -20.38 -10.65
CA GLY A 50 25.07 -21.75 -10.83
C GLY A 50 25.03 -22.16 -12.32
N PRO A 51 24.82 -23.46 -12.60
CA PRO A 51 24.74 -23.97 -13.97
C PRO A 51 23.61 -23.36 -14.80
N ASP A 52 22.55 -22.90 -14.12
CA ASP A 52 21.36 -22.31 -14.74
C ASP A 52 21.29 -20.78 -14.57
N ASP A 53 22.39 -20.12 -14.16
CA ASP A 53 22.41 -18.67 -13.99
C ASP A 53 22.30 -17.95 -15.35
N LEU A 54 21.33 -17.06 -15.47
CA LEU A 54 21.03 -16.27 -16.66
C LEU A 54 21.30 -14.76 -16.45
N SER A 55 22.05 -14.40 -15.41
CA SER A 55 22.36 -13.02 -15.08
C SER A 55 23.29 -12.40 -16.13
N LYS A 56 22.97 -11.17 -16.51
CA LYS A 56 23.60 -10.53 -17.66
C LYS A 56 23.58 -9.01 -17.57
N VAL A 57 24.53 -8.38 -18.24
CA VAL A 57 24.61 -6.93 -18.34
C VAL A 57 23.70 -6.45 -19.45
N VAL A 58 22.86 -5.47 -19.16
CA VAL A 58 21.85 -4.92 -20.08
C VAL A 58 21.84 -3.38 -20.05
N PRO A 59 21.43 -2.70 -21.14
CA PRO A 59 21.23 -1.27 -21.14
C PRO A 59 20.16 -0.85 -20.14
N THR A 60 20.40 0.26 -19.45
CA THR A 60 19.39 0.93 -18.62
C THR A 60 18.95 2.24 -19.24
N GLY A 61 17.64 2.53 -19.16
CA GLY A 61 17.07 3.82 -19.54
C GLY A 61 17.11 4.86 -18.42
N ILE A 62 17.72 4.51 -17.28
CA ILE A 62 17.62 5.27 -16.04
C ILE A 62 18.76 6.27 -15.98
N THR A 63 18.43 7.53 -15.70
CA THR A 63 19.42 8.56 -15.43
C THR A 63 19.58 8.68 -13.92
N PHE A 64 20.62 8.07 -13.36
CA PHE A 64 20.93 8.25 -11.95
C PHE A 64 21.51 9.64 -11.72
N THR A 65 20.82 10.47 -10.95
CA THR A 65 21.38 11.68 -10.34
C THR A 65 21.87 11.37 -8.92
N ALA A 66 22.73 10.36 -8.77
CA ALA A 66 23.48 10.19 -7.55
C ALA A 66 24.58 11.28 -7.52
N THR A 67 24.63 12.07 -6.45
CA THR A 67 25.70 13.06 -6.21
C THR A 67 26.80 12.53 -5.31
N SER A 68 26.71 11.24 -4.94
CA SER A 68 27.63 10.58 -4.04
C SER A 68 27.76 9.09 -4.35
N TYR A 69 28.88 8.50 -3.92
CA TYR A 69 29.22 7.07 -4.02
C TYR A 69 28.04 6.15 -3.67
N PRO A 70 27.99 4.89 -4.13
CA PRO A 70 29.00 4.19 -4.91
C PRO A 70 28.83 4.61 -6.37
N MET A 71 29.81 5.32 -6.93
CA MET A 71 29.80 5.72 -8.33
C MET A 71 31.18 5.39 -8.89
N PRO A 72 31.49 4.09 -9.09
CA PRO A 72 32.71 3.67 -9.77
C PRO A 72 32.78 4.24 -11.20
N ALA A 73 31.63 4.50 -11.84
CA ALA A 73 31.55 5.18 -13.13
C ALA A 73 30.86 6.55 -13.05
N THR A 74 31.10 7.37 -14.08
CA THR A 74 30.44 8.67 -14.28
C THR A 74 29.23 8.59 -15.20
N ASN A 75 29.07 7.46 -15.89
CA ASN A 75 27.93 7.10 -16.73
C ASN A 75 27.28 5.85 -16.11
N HIS A 76 25.96 5.74 -16.23
CA HIS A 76 25.17 4.61 -15.74
C HIS A 76 24.24 4.16 -16.87
N SER A 77 24.82 3.61 -17.93
CA SER A 77 24.10 3.18 -19.13
C SER A 77 23.92 1.68 -19.19
N MET A 78 24.63 0.92 -18.34
CA MET A 78 24.58 -0.53 -18.27
C MET A 78 24.36 -0.95 -16.81
N VAL A 79 23.55 -1.98 -16.59
CA VAL A 79 23.30 -2.56 -15.26
C VAL A 79 23.38 -4.08 -15.33
N LEU A 80 23.63 -4.73 -14.21
CA LEU A 80 23.49 -6.16 -14.09
C LEU A 80 22.02 -6.53 -13.84
N GLN A 81 21.39 -7.21 -14.79
CA GLN A 81 20.13 -7.91 -14.57
C GLN A 81 20.43 -9.26 -13.90
N LEU A 82 19.86 -9.47 -12.72
CA LEU A 82 19.92 -10.74 -12.01
C LEU A 82 18.87 -11.70 -12.54
N ASN A 83 19.30 -12.92 -12.80
CA ASN A 83 18.42 -14.08 -12.86
C ASN A 83 19.20 -15.32 -12.46
N THR A 84 19.18 -15.64 -11.17
CA THR A 84 19.98 -16.75 -10.63
C THR A 84 19.29 -18.11 -10.72
N GLU A 85 18.02 -18.18 -11.17
CA GLU A 85 17.21 -19.41 -11.28
C GLU A 85 17.26 -20.27 -9.99
N GLY A 86 17.10 -19.62 -8.83
CA GLY A 86 17.18 -20.26 -7.50
C GLY A 86 18.60 -20.59 -7.02
N GLY A 87 19.61 -20.40 -7.87
CA GLY A 87 21.03 -20.48 -7.54
C GLY A 87 21.58 -19.22 -6.86
N THR A 88 22.90 -19.13 -6.78
CA THR A 88 23.64 -17.98 -6.23
C THR A 88 24.62 -17.45 -7.25
N LEU A 89 24.52 -16.16 -7.55
CA LEU A 89 25.52 -15.42 -8.29
C LEU A 89 26.53 -14.83 -7.29
N THR A 90 27.81 -15.02 -7.55
CA THR A 90 28.89 -14.64 -6.63
C THR A 90 29.85 -13.69 -7.33
N ASN A 91 30.14 -12.56 -6.68
CA ASN A 91 31.30 -11.73 -6.96
C ASN A 91 32.38 -12.04 -5.92
N ALA A 92 33.51 -12.60 -6.36
CA ALA A 92 34.65 -12.89 -5.50
C ALA A 92 35.56 -11.66 -5.36
N LEU A 93 36.03 -11.40 -4.15
CA LEU A 93 37.11 -10.44 -3.97
C LEU A 93 38.43 -11.02 -4.48
N SER A 94 39.32 -10.16 -4.97
CA SER A 94 40.63 -10.59 -5.48
C SER A 94 41.49 -11.30 -4.43
N ALA A 95 41.25 -10.96 -3.16
CA ALA A 95 41.68 -11.69 -1.98
C ALA A 95 40.65 -11.48 -0.84
N PRO A 96 40.59 -12.37 0.17
CA PRO A 96 39.76 -12.13 1.34
C PRO A 96 40.19 -10.86 2.09
N GLU A 97 39.21 -10.05 2.46
CA GLU A 97 39.42 -8.78 3.17
C GLU A 97 38.95 -8.87 4.61
N SER A 98 39.81 -8.41 5.52
CA SER A 98 39.52 -8.44 6.94
C SER A 98 38.95 -7.11 7.43
N PHE A 99 37.95 -7.14 8.31
CA PHE A 99 37.42 -5.97 9.02
C PHE A 99 37.71 -5.97 10.52
N ASP A 100 38.76 -6.68 10.93
CA ASP A 100 39.17 -6.83 12.33
C ASP A 100 39.62 -5.52 13.01
N THR A 101 40.23 -4.62 12.24
CA THR A 101 40.80 -3.36 12.74
C THR A 101 40.19 -2.10 12.12
N GLN A 102 39.39 -2.27 11.07
CA GLN A 102 38.73 -1.19 10.35
C GLN A 102 37.47 -1.72 9.68
N ASN A 103 36.37 -0.96 9.80
CA ASN A 103 35.09 -1.28 9.20
C ASN A 103 35.22 -1.54 7.69
N LEU A 104 34.42 -2.48 7.19
CA LEU A 104 34.29 -2.76 5.76
C LEU A 104 32.90 -2.37 5.31
N TYR A 105 32.82 -1.73 4.16
CA TYR A 105 31.57 -1.28 3.57
C TYR A 105 31.32 -2.04 2.27
N VAL A 106 30.10 -2.53 2.11
CA VAL A 106 29.54 -2.97 0.82
C VAL A 106 28.47 -1.96 0.46
N ASP A 107 28.60 -1.31 -0.69
CA ASP A 107 27.71 -0.24 -1.13
C ASP A 107 27.34 -0.51 -2.60
N THR A 108 26.05 -0.52 -2.91
CA THR A 108 25.56 -0.85 -4.26
C THR A 108 24.19 -0.24 -4.53
N MET A 109 23.88 -0.01 -5.80
CA MET A 109 22.54 0.30 -6.27
C MET A 109 21.80 -1.01 -6.54
N VAL A 110 20.57 -1.14 -6.04
CA VAL A 110 19.76 -2.36 -6.18
C VAL A 110 18.30 -2.03 -6.49
N GLN A 111 17.71 -2.81 -7.39
CA GLN A 111 16.27 -2.89 -7.57
C GLN A 111 15.77 -4.20 -6.94
N PHE A 112 15.01 -4.09 -5.85
CA PHE A 112 14.42 -5.23 -5.19
C PHE A 112 13.24 -5.77 -6.02
N VAL A 113 13.33 -7.05 -6.39
CA VAL A 113 12.22 -7.78 -7.00
C VAL A 113 11.86 -8.93 -6.06
N PRO A 114 10.61 -8.99 -5.60
CA PRO A 114 10.16 -10.11 -4.81
C PRO A 114 10.22 -11.42 -5.57
N SER A 115 10.53 -12.50 -4.85
CA SER A 115 10.51 -13.87 -5.35
C SER A 115 9.36 -14.63 -4.68
N GLU A 116 8.80 -15.62 -5.39
CA GLU A 116 7.79 -16.54 -4.84
C GLU A 116 8.36 -17.33 -3.64
N ASP A 117 9.65 -17.65 -3.70
CA ASP A 117 10.39 -18.34 -2.64
C ASP A 117 11.29 -17.39 -1.84
N LEU A 118 11.36 -17.62 -0.53
CA LEU A 118 12.36 -16.99 0.35
C LEU A 118 13.74 -17.59 0.09
N PRO A 119 14.83 -16.79 0.21
CA PRO A 119 16.17 -17.32 0.02
C PRO A 119 16.53 -18.33 1.12
N ASP A 120 17.03 -19.50 0.72
CA ASP A 120 17.68 -20.42 1.67
C ASP A 120 19.10 -19.94 1.99
N LEU A 121 19.31 -19.54 3.24
CA LEU A 121 20.57 -19.05 3.78
C LEU A 121 21.15 -20.01 4.84
N SER A 122 20.46 -21.12 5.14
CA SER A 122 20.75 -21.97 6.29
C SER A 122 21.98 -22.88 6.11
N ALA A 123 22.43 -23.08 4.88
CA ALA A 123 23.52 -23.97 4.53
C ALA A 123 24.92 -23.32 4.57
N ASP A 124 25.01 -22.00 4.75
CA ASP A 124 26.26 -21.24 4.73
C ASP A 124 26.52 -20.58 6.10
N ASP A 125 27.49 -21.12 6.83
CA ASP A 125 27.88 -20.64 8.16
C ASP A 125 28.82 -19.42 8.13
N GLY A 126 29.22 -18.98 6.93
CA GLY A 126 30.08 -17.84 6.70
C GLY A 126 29.32 -16.53 6.45
N ILE A 127 28.00 -16.58 6.24
CA ILE A 127 27.16 -15.40 5.98
C ILE A 127 27.23 -14.42 7.15
N LYS A 128 27.76 -13.23 6.90
CA LYS A 128 27.85 -12.19 7.93
C LYS A 128 26.50 -11.55 8.17
N ILE A 129 25.81 -11.18 7.10
CA ILE A 129 24.47 -10.60 7.08
C ILE A 129 23.89 -10.78 5.67
N ALA A 130 22.56 -10.84 5.55
CA ALA A 130 21.88 -10.72 4.26
C ALA A 130 20.66 -9.80 4.39
N ALA A 131 20.37 -9.05 3.33
CA ALA A 131 19.16 -8.22 3.22
C ALA A 131 18.42 -8.63 1.94
N TYR A 132 17.12 -8.86 2.02
CA TYR A 132 16.31 -9.35 0.89
C TYR A 132 14.86 -8.85 0.94
N ALA A 133 14.21 -8.80 -0.21
CA ALA A 133 12.78 -8.46 -0.30
C ALA A 133 11.92 -9.56 0.32
N TYR A 134 11.00 -9.19 1.20
CA TYR A 134 10.16 -10.12 1.95
C TYR A 134 8.70 -10.06 1.48
N ILE A 135 8.28 -11.11 0.77
CA ILE A 135 6.86 -11.36 0.47
C ILE A 135 6.34 -12.46 1.39
N THR A 136 5.14 -12.26 1.94
CA THR A 136 4.32 -13.34 2.47
C THR A 136 3.47 -13.88 1.32
N GLU A 137 3.22 -15.20 1.27
CA GLU A 137 2.49 -15.92 0.18
C GLU A 137 1.12 -15.34 -0.23
N VAL A 138 0.63 -14.28 0.41
CA VAL A 138 -0.74 -13.78 0.30
C VAL A 138 -0.92 -12.69 -0.77
N SER A 139 0.14 -12.16 -1.41
CA SER A 139 -0.07 -11.17 -2.48
C SER A 139 1.16 -10.90 -3.34
N GLU A 140 1.19 -11.53 -4.52
CA GLU A 140 2.09 -11.18 -5.64
C GLU A 140 1.73 -9.85 -6.32
N SER A 141 0.60 -9.23 -5.93
CA SER A 141 0.05 -8.03 -6.58
C SER A 141 0.37 -6.70 -5.87
N VAL A 142 1.30 -6.69 -4.90
CA VAL A 142 1.58 -5.46 -4.12
C VAL A 142 2.70 -4.67 -4.77
N ALA A 143 2.48 -3.37 -4.96
CA ALA A 143 3.50 -2.42 -5.40
C ALA A 143 4.61 -2.21 -4.33
N THR A 144 4.43 -2.74 -3.12
CA THR A 144 5.32 -2.58 -1.98
C THR A 144 5.56 -3.90 -1.25
N THR A 145 6.78 -4.11 -0.77
CA THR A 145 7.26 -5.25 0.01
C THR A 145 8.06 -4.73 1.21
N ASN A 146 8.34 -5.58 2.20
CA ASN A 146 9.21 -5.22 3.31
C ASN A 146 10.64 -5.68 3.04
N LEU A 147 11.62 -5.05 3.67
CA LEU A 147 12.97 -5.61 3.75
C LEU A 147 13.00 -6.66 4.88
N ALA A 148 13.62 -7.81 4.64
CA ALA A 148 14.02 -8.73 5.70
C ALA A 148 15.54 -8.76 5.83
N VAL A 149 16.01 -8.94 7.06
CA VAL A 149 17.41 -9.02 7.43
C VAL A 149 17.68 -10.38 8.07
N TYR A 150 18.65 -11.13 7.54
CA TYR A 150 19.18 -12.35 8.13
C TYR A 150 20.40 -12.03 8.99
N HIS A 151 20.32 -12.29 10.29
CA HIS A 151 21.34 -11.85 11.26
C HIS A 151 21.36 -12.71 12.54
N GLY A 152 22.41 -12.55 13.33
CA GLY A 152 22.55 -13.13 14.66
C GLY A 152 21.81 -12.34 15.75
N ILE A 153 21.45 -13.02 16.83
CA ILE A 153 20.76 -12.44 17.99
C ILE A 153 21.05 -13.26 19.24
N TYR A 154 21.20 -12.61 20.38
CA TYR A 154 21.14 -13.26 21.69
C TYR A 154 19.75 -13.13 22.31
N ASP A 155 19.27 -14.18 22.95
CA ASP A 155 18.08 -14.09 23.81
C ASP A 155 18.43 -13.53 25.20
N SER A 156 17.40 -13.35 26.04
CA SER A 156 17.56 -12.86 27.42
C SER A 156 18.31 -13.81 28.35
N PHE A 157 18.67 -15.00 27.89
CA PHE A 157 19.48 -15.99 28.61
C PHE A 157 20.90 -16.08 28.07
N GLY A 158 21.28 -15.19 27.14
CA GLY A 158 22.61 -15.18 26.52
C GLY A 158 22.81 -16.32 25.51
N VAL A 159 21.73 -16.92 25.00
CA VAL A 159 21.81 -17.96 23.96
C VAL A 159 21.82 -17.29 22.58
N PHE A 160 22.89 -17.53 21.83
CA PHE A 160 23.01 -17.07 20.45
C PHE A 160 22.15 -17.92 19.50
N SER A 161 21.46 -17.25 18.57
CA SER A 161 20.76 -17.87 17.47
C SER A 161 20.85 -16.98 16.22
N VAL A 162 20.48 -17.54 15.07
CA VAL A 162 20.37 -16.80 13.81
C VAL A 162 18.90 -16.71 13.44
N THR A 163 18.47 -15.55 12.96
CA THR A 163 17.07 -15.24 12.69
C THR A 163 16.90 -14.41 11.41
N ASN A 164 15.65 -14.35 10.95
CA ASN A 164 15.20 -13.42 9.93
C ASN A 164 14.25 -12.41 10.56
N THR A 165 14.54 -11.13 10.41
CA THR A 165 13.74 -10.03 10.93
C THR A 165 13.13 -9.22 9.80
N VAL A 166 11.80 -9.09 9.80
CA VAL A 166 11.08 -8.26 8.83
C VAL A 166 11.03 -6.81 9.33
N VAL A 167 11.45 -5.88 8.48
CA VAL A 167 11.45 -4.44 8.74
C VAL A 167 10.14 -3.87 8.21
N THR A 168 9.25 -3.47 9.11
CA THR A 168 7.92 -2.94 8.75
C THR A 168 7.89 -1.44 8.51
N ASP A 169 8.90 -0.73 9.02
CA ASP A 169 8.91 0.74 9.05
C ASP A 169 9.62 1.34 7.82
N LEU A 170 10.07 0.50 6.89
CA LEU A 170 10.69 0.87 5.63
C LEU A 170 10.07 0.06 4.48
N PRO A 171 8.98 0.56 3.85
CA PRO A 171 8.41 -0.08 2.68
C PRO A 171 9.36 0.03 1.49
N VAL A 172 9.63 -1.10 0.84
CA VAL A 172 10.37 -1.19 -0.41
C VAL A 172 9.37 -1.24 -1.55
N ILE A 173 9.41 -0.27 -2.46
CA ILE A 173 8.59 -0.24 -3.67
C ILE A 173 9.24 -1.17 -4.69
N VAL A 174 8.46 -2.11 -5.21
CA VAL A 174 8.93 -3.09 -6.19
C VAL A 174 9.28 -2.36 -7.47
N GLY A 175 10.49 -2.55 -7.98
CA GLY A 175 10.94 -1.89 -9.20
C GLY A 175 11.55 -0.50 -9.00
N ASP A 176 11.61 0.03 -7.78
CA ASP A 176 12.37 1.25 -7.50
C ASP A 176 13.84 0.93 -7.21
N TRP A 177 14.71 1.91 -7.46
CA TRP A 177 16.13 1.82 -7.17
C TRP A 177 16.45 2.36 -5.79
N TYR A 178 17.27 1.59 -5.08
CA TYR A 178 17.74 1.89 -3.74
C TYR A 178 19.25 1.82 -3.70
N ARG A 179 19.88 2.73 -2.97
CA ARG A 179 21.26 2.55 -2.53
C ARG A 179 21.26 1.72 -1.26
N LEU A 180 21.82 0.52 -1.32
CA LEU A 180 22.00 -0.35 -0.17
C LEU A 180 23.45 -0.26 0.30
N THR A 181 23.64 0.19 1.55
CA THR A 181 24.94 0.22 2.21
C THR A 181 24.92 -0.73 3.39
N ILE A 182 25.91 -1.62 3.47
CA ILE A 182 26.16 -2.51 4.61
C ILE A 182 27.52 -2.12 5.19
N GLU A 183 27.50 -1.67 6.43
CA GLU A 183 28.69 -1.46 7.24
C GLU A 183 28.93 -2.70 8.10
N LEU A 184 30.14 -3.25 8.06
CA LEU A 184 30.59 -4.38 8.87
C LEU A 184 31.60 -3.89 9.89
N GLU A 185 31.33 -4.14 11.17
CA GLU A 185 32.18 -3.75 12.29
C GLU A 185 32.53 -4.97 13.16
N HIS A 186 33.75 -4.97 13.68
CA HIS A 186 34.21 -5.92 14.69
C HIS A 186 34.61 -5.18 15.96
N ASN A 187 34.13 -5.65 17.10
CA ASN A 187 34.56 -5.14 18.40
C ASN A 187 35.44 -6.18 19.11
N ASN A 188 36.72 -5.84 19.27
CA ASN A 188 37.74 -6.71 19.86
C ASN A 188 37.55 -6.99 21.36
N ASP A 189 36.86 -6.10 22.09
CA ASP A 189 36.67 -6.28 23.54
C ASP A 189 35.69 -7.42 23.82
N VAL A 190 34.72 -7.63 22.94
CA VAL A 190 33.70 -8.70 23.01
C VAL A 190 33.93 -9.83 22.03
N GLY A 191 34.82 -9.66 21.05
CA GLY A 191 35.09 -10.63 19.99
C GLY A 191 33.88 -10.89 19.08
N ALA A 192 32.97 -9.92 18.97
CA ALA A 192 31.71 -10.03 18.23
C ALA A 192 31.70 -9.06 17.05
N GLN A 193 30.98 -9.43 16.00
CA GLN A 193 30.75 -8.58 14.83
C GLN A 193 29.30 -8.14 14.78
N ALA A 194 29.10 -6.91 14.29
CA ALA A 194 27.79 -6.37 14.01
C ALA A 194 27.82 -5.68 12.65
N SER A 195 26.64 -5.55 12.06
CA SER A 195 26.46 -4.90 10.78
C SER A 195 25.35 -3.86 10.89
N LYS A 196 25.53 -2.75 10.18
CA LYS A 196 24.51 -1.72 10.03
C LYS A 196 24.10 -1.65 8.57
N ILE A 197 22.80 -1.76 8.32
CA ILE A 197 22.22 -1.64 6.98
C ILE A 197 21.63 -0.25 6.84
N SER A 198 21.92 0.42 5.73
CA SER A 198 21.29 1.69 5.38
C SER A 198 20.70 1.61 3.96
N VAL A 199 19.50 2.16 3.81
CA VAL A 199 18.82 2.29 2.51
C VAL A 199 18.71 3.77 2.20
N ASN A 200 19.36 4.21 1.13
CA ASN A 200 19.51 5.62 0.75
C ASN A 200 20.08 6.51 1.87
N GLY A 201 20.97 5.93 2.68
CA GLY A 201 21.58 6.61 3.82
C GLY A 201 20.72 6.67 5.08
N ILE A 202 19.50 6.14 5.04
CA ILE A 202 18.65 5.98 6.23
C ILE A 202 18.98 4.62 6.86
N PRO A 203 19.46 4.58 8.12
CA PRO A 203 19.67 3.33 8.85
C PRO A 203 18.38 2.52 8.99
N VAL A 204 18.48 1.22 8.75
CA VAL A 204 17.40 0.26 9.00
C VAL A 204 17.33 -0.02 10.49
N THR A 205 16.23 0.33 11.13
CA THR A 205 16.01 0.07 12.57
C THR A 205 15.03 -1.07 12.81
N ASN A 206 15.23 -1.84 13.88
CA ASN A 206 14.27 -2.86 14.31
C ASN A 206 14.37 -3.18 15.81
N ALA A 207 13.30 -3.71 16.40
CA ALA A 207 13.29 -4.22 17.77
C ALA A 207 14.26 -5.38 18.01
N ASN A 208 14.59 -6.16 16.98
CA ASN A 208 15.57 -7.24 17.05
C ASN A 208 17.02 -6.79 16.76
N ALA A 209 17.25 -5.48 16.61
CA ALA A 209 18.56 -4.90 16.47
C ALA A 209 19.02 -4.24 17.79
N TYR A 210 20.31 -4.03 17.90
CA TYR A 210 20.98 -3.42 19.05
C TYR A 210 21.19 -1.93 18.80
N SER A 211 21.17 -1.16 19.88
CA SER A 211 21.56 0.24 19.89
C SER A 211 23.06 0.43 19.56
N ALA A 212 23.48 1.68 19.38
CA ALA A 212 24.87 2.01 19.02
C ALA A 212 25.92 1.47 20.01
N ASP A 213 25.53 1.20 21.25
CA ASP A 213 26.38 0.63 22.30
C ASP A 213 26.34 -0.90 22.33
N TRP A 214 25.94 -1.57 21.23
CA TRP A 214 25.76 -3.02 21.11
C TRP A 214 26.87 -3.85 21.75
N ALA A 215 28.14 -3.45 21.58
CA ALA A 215 29.27 -4.16 22.17
C ALA A 215 29.26 -4.09 23.71
N ALA A 216 28.94 -2.94 24.30
CA ALA A 216 28.81 -2.82 25.75
C ALA A 216 27.66 -3.67 26.29
N ASN A 217 26.54 -3.74 25.55
CA ASN A 217 25.39 -4.57 25.91
C ASN A 217 25.75 -6.06 25.97
N LEU A 218 26.65 -6.54 25.10
CA LEU A 218 27.11 -7.93 25.12
C LEU A 218 28.03 -8.28 26.29
N LEU A 219 28.58 -7.30 27.01
CA LEU A 219 29.36 -7.53 28.24
C LEU A 219 28.48 -7.64 29.49
N ASP A 220 27.21 -7.26 29.40
CA ASP A 220 26.25 -7.32 30.50
C ASP A 220 25.26 -8.46 30.26
N GLU A 221 25.36 -9.54 31.05
CA GLU A 221 24.50 -10.73 30.95
C GLU A 221 23.00 -10.38 31.07
N GLU A 222 22.64 -9.25 31.68
CA GLU A 222 21.25 -8.78 31.80
C GLU A 222 20.78 -7.97 30.58
N GLN A 223 21.69 -7.56 29.68
CA GLN A 223 21.42 -6.70 28.51
C GLN A 223 21.85 -7.32 27.16
N MET A 224 22.15 -8.61 27.13
CA MET A 224 22.57 -9.28 25.89
C MET A 224 21.47 -9.35 24.82
N ALA A 225 20.19 -9.25 25.21
CA ALA A 225 19.08 -9.21 24.27
C ALA A 225 19.03 -7.86 23.52
N PRO A 226 18.53 -7.82 22.27
CA PRO A 226 18.37 -6.57 21.55
C PRO A 226 17.41 -5.61 22.25
N ASP A 227 17.71 -4.32 22.15
CA ASP A 227 17.03 -3.21 22.83
C ASP A 227 16.32 -2.26 21.84
N GLY A 228 16.37 -2.57 20.55
CA GLY A 228 15.88 -1.72 19.48
C GLY A 228 16.96 -0.74 19.01
N GLY A 229 17.36 -0.87 17.74
CA GLY A 229 18.40 -0.02 17.16
C GLY A 229 18.65 -0.34 15.70
N ASP A 230 19.86 -0.09 15.21
CA ASP A 230 20.28 -0.25 13.82
C ASP A 230 21.49 -1.19 13.62
N TRP A 231 21.95 -1.83 14.69
CA TRP A 231 23.04 -2.80 14.65
C TRP A 231 22.53 -4.24 14.75
N PHE A 232 22.78 -5.02 13.70
CA PHE A 232 22.43 -6.43 13.62
C PHE A 232 23.69 -7.27 13.86
N LEU A 233 23.68 -8.18 14.84
CA LEU A 233 24.86 -9.04 15.06
C LEU A 233 25.08 -9.95 13.85
N SER A 234 26.33 -10.30 13.60
CA SER A 234 26.66 -11.18 12.48
C SER A 234 26.05 -12.57 12.67
N ALA A 235 25.54 -13.16 11.59
CA ALA A 235 25.06 -14.54 11.55
C ALA A 235 26.19 -15.58 11.45
N ALA A 236 27.43 -15.16 11.20
CA ALA A 236 28.51 -16.08 10.90
C ALA A 236 29.03 -16.81 12.13
N ALA A 237 29.26 -18.12 11.98
CA ALA A 237 29.94 -18.96 12.97
C ALA A 237 31.40 -19.26 12.58
N SER A 238 31.80 -18.96 11.35
CA SER A 238 33.13 -19.17 10.77
C SER A 238 33.65 -17.91 10.05
N ASP A 239 34.98 -17.84 9.81
CA ASP A 239 35.65 -16.75 9.10
C ASP A 239 35.19 -15.35 9.54
N VAL A 240 35.13 -15.18 10.85
CA VAL A 240 34.29 -14.18 11.54
C VAL A 240 34.59 -12.73 11.17
N THR A 241 35.84 -12.37 10.87
CA THR A 241 36.21 -11.01 10.44
C THR A 241 36.67 -10.92 8.99
N SER A 242 36.44 -11.96 8.17
CA SER A 242 36.91 -12.02 6.78
C SER A 242 35.73 -12.07 5.82
N VAL A 243 35.80 -11.27 4.76
CA VAL A 243 34.86 -11.27 3.63
C VAL A 243 35.63 -11.64 2.38
N SER A 244 35.18 -12.69 1.68
CA SER A 244 35.80 -13.15 0.43
C SER A 244 34.89 -13.01 -0.77
N THR A 245 33.58 -12.84 -0.54
CA THR A 245 32.57 -12.78 -1.60
C THR A 245 31.42 -11.86 -1.23
N VAL A 246 30.79 -11.29 -2.26
CA VAL A 246 29.45 -10.71 -2.20
C VAL A 246 28.54 -11.60 -3.05
N GLN A 247 27.40 -12.00 -2.51
CA GLN A 247 26.50 -12.96 -3.15
C GLN A 247 25.12 -12.36 -3.41
N PHE A 248 24.52 -12.77 -4.53
CA PHE A 248 23.20 -12.36 -4.97
C PHE A 248 22.37 -13.59 -5.28
N LYS A 249 21.08 -13.54 -4.92
CA LYS A 249 20.10 -14.60 -5.18
C LYS A 249 18.80 -13.99 -5.67
N GLY A 250 18.16 -14.62 -6.64
CA GLY A 250 16.86 -14.21 -7.17
C GLY A 250 16.95 -13.41 -8.46
N THR A 251 15.99 -12.49 -8.62
CA THR A 251 15.86 -11.61 -9.78
C THR A 251 15.92 -10.15 -9.35
N GLY A 252 16.14 -9.25 -10.30
CA GLY A 252 16.26 -7.81 -10.05
C GLY A 252 17.41 -7.20 -10.82
N TYR A 253 17.88 -6.05 -10.35
CA TYR A 253 18.98 -5.33 -11.00
C TYR A 253 19.96 -4.79 -9.97
N ILE A 254 21.22 -4.73 -10.36
CA ILE A 254 22.32 -4.20 -9.56
C ILE A 254 23.13 -3.25 -10.41
N ASP A 255 23.59 -2.18 -9.80
CA ASP A 255 24.58 -1.29 -10.38
C ASP A 255 25.59 -0.83 -9.32
N ASP A 256 26.73 -0.33 -9.78
CA ASP A 256 27.74 0.36 -8.97
C ASP A 256 28.11 -0.38 -7.67
N LEU A 257 28.44 -1.66 -7.76
CA LEU A 257 28.89 -2.42 -6.59
C LEU A 257 30.28 -1.96 -6.19
N VAL A 258 30.45 -1.55 -4.92
CA VAL A 258 31.73 -1.16 -4.34
C VAL A 258 31.93 -1.86 -3.00
N VAL A 259 33.12 -2.42 -2.80
CA VAL A 259 33.62 -2.88 -1.50
C VAL A 259 34.79 -2.01 -1.11
N THR A 260 34.75 -1.41 0.08
CA THR A 260 35.74 -0.40 0.49
C THR A 260 35.93 -0.30 2.00
N LYS A 261 37.07 0.28 2.40
CA LYS A 261 37.39 0.66 3.78
C LYS A 261 37.01 2.11 4.12
N VAL A 262 36.54 2.85 3.13
CA VAL A 262 36.14 4.24 3.29
C VAL A 262 34.63 4.29 3.43
N ALA A 263 34.16 4.83 4.56
CA ALA A 263 32.74 5.05 4.81
C ALA A 263 32.14 5.79 3.60
N PRO A 264 31.13 5.20 2.93
CA PRO A 264 30.50 5.85 1.82
C PRO A 264 29.90 7.17 2.28
N VAL A 265 30.26 8.25 1.58
CA VAL A 265 29.66 9.55 1.86
C VAL A 265 28.28 9.53 1.24
N PHE A 266 27.26 9.81 2.05
CA PHE A 266 26.00 10.28 1.54
C PHE A 266 26.23 11.77 1.25
N GLY A 267 26.11 12.19 0.00
CA GLY A 267 25.78 13.60 -0.23
C GLY A 267 24.56 13.90 0.64
N GLU A 268 24.44 15.12 1.17
CA GLU A 268 23.10 15.61 1.58
C GLU A 268 22.15 15.06 0.56
N PRO A 269 21.21 14.17 0.96
CA PRO A 269 20.53 13.30 0.02
C PRO A 269 20.14 14.21 -1.13
N SER A 270 20.73 14.01 -2.33
CA SER A 270 19.94 14.37 -3.50
C SER A 270 18.73 13.51 -3.24
N PRO A 271 17.58 14.13 -2.86
CA PRO A 271 16.47 13.36 -2.34
C PRO A 271 16.35 12.23 -3.34
N GLN A 272 16.56 10.99 -2.88
CA GLN A 272 16.04 9.86 -3.63
C GLN A 272 14.63 10.34 -3.91
N ALA A 273 14.29 10.62 -5.16
CA ALA A 273 13.13 11.44 -5.46
C ALA A 273 11.99 10.75 -4.75
N GLU A 274 11.59 11.33 -3.60
CA GLU A 274 10.83 10.60 -2.61
C GLU A 274 9.64 10.09 -3.40
N PRO A 275 9.26 8.79 -3.32
CA PRO A 275 7.97 8.41 -3.84
C PRO A 275 7.02 9.45 -3.28
N TYR A 276 6.40 10.17 -4.19
CA TYR A 276 5.92 11.47 -3.85
C TYR A 276 4.76 11.30 -2.88
N ARG A 277 4.91 11.94 -1.73
CA ARG A 277 4.00 11.76 -0.61
C ARG A 277 2.75 12.59 -0.84
N VAL A 278 1.68 11.92 -1.26
CA VAL A 278 0.34 12.53 -1.30
C VAL A 278 -0.31 12.31 0.07
N THR A 279 -0.52 13.40 0.80
CA THR A 279 -1.25 13.36 2.07
C THR A 279 -2.73 13.59 1.81
N GLN A 280 -3.56 12.72 2.40
CA GLN A 280 -5.01 12.88 2.39
C GLN A 280 -5.48 13.17 3.81
N ALA A 281 -6.29 14.22 3.96
CA ALA A 281 -7.04 14.53 5.17
C ALA A 281 -8.54 14.48 4.86
N VAL A 282 -9.26 13.63 5.60
CA VAL A 282 -10.71 13.42 5.42
C VAL A 282 -11.41 13.84 6.69
N THR A 283 -12.12 14.96 6.63
CA THR A 283 -12.73 15.57 7.83
C THR A 283 -14.04 14.90 8.24
N ASN A 284 -14.73 14.23 7.30
CA ASN A 284 -15.95 13.47 7.55
C ASN A 284 -15.96 12.15 6.74
N PRO A 285 -15.24 11.11 7.20
CA PRO A 285 -15.06 9.87 6.43
C PRO A 285 -16.35 9.06 6.29
N GLU A 286 -17.32 9.25 7.18
CA GLU A 286 -18.59 8.51 7.12
C GLU A 286 -19.46 8.93 5.93
N GLY A 287 -19.29 10.16 5.43
CA GLY A 287 -20.07 10.72 4.32
C GLY A 287 -19.63 10.31 2.92
N GLY A 288 -18.57 9.51 2.77
CA GLY A 288 -18.04 9.17 1.44
C GLY A 288 -17.19 7.90 1.41
N THR A 289 -16.64 7.65 0.23
CA THR A 289 -15.70 6.56 -0.08
C THR A 289 -14.57 7.09 -0.96
N LEU A 290 -13.44 6.42 -0.85
CA LEU A 290 -12.18 6.77 -1.51
C LEU A 290 -11.71 5.54 -2.28
N SER A 291 -11.17 5.72 -3.49
CA SER A 291 -10.54 4.62 -4.23
C SER A 291 -9.31 4.06 -3.50
N ASP A 292 -8.65 4.87 -2.68
CA ASP A 292 -7.59 4.49 -1.75
C ASP A 292 -7.74 5.27 -0.44
N ALA A 293 -8.02 4.55 0.65
CA ALA A 293 -8.25 5.13 1.97
C ALA A 293 -6.95 5.27 2.79
N THR A 294 -5.81 4.84 2.25
CA THR A 294 -4.52 4.92 2.95
C THR A 294 -3.93 6.33 2.81
N SER A 295 -3.26 6.77 3.87
CA SER A 295 -2.55 8.04 3.90
C SER A 295 -1.29 7.85 4.76
N PRO A 296 -0.09 8.18 4.26
CA PRO A 296 0.18 8.76 2.95
C PRO A 296 0.04 7.77 1.78
N ILE A 297 -0.26 8.29 0.58
CA ILE A 297 -0.15 7.56 -0.69
C ILE A 297 1.23 7.86 -1.29
N TRP A 298 1.88 6.81 -1.78
CA TRP A 298 3.19 6.87 -2.41
C TRP A 298 3.05 6.79 -3.93
N VAL A 299 3.44 7.85 -4.64
CA VAL A 299 3.38 7.92 -6.11
C VAL A 299 4.81 7.94 -6.68
N PRO A 300 5.23 6.97 -7.50
CA PRO A 300 6.58 6.95 -8.06
C PRO A 300 6.95 8.22 -8.84
N GLU A 301 8.24 8.53 -8.95
CA GLU A 301 8.70 9.69 -9.70
C GLU A 301 8.27 9.61 -11.18
N ASN A 302 7.75 10.72 -11.75
CA ASN A 302 7.17 10.79 -13.09
C ASN A 302 5.94 9.92 -13.35
N ALA A 303 5.38 9.28 -12.31
CA ALA A 303 4.09 8.61 -12.38
C ALA A 303 2.95 9.56 -11.99
N THR A 304 1.77 9.27 -12.51
CA THR A 304 0.51 9.89 -12.07
C THR A 304 -0.42 8.78 -11.64
N THR A 305 -1.13 8.98 -10.53
CA THR A 305 -2.26 8.11 -10.19
C THR A 305 -3.55 8.93 -10.17
N THR A 306 -4.69 8.26 -10.27
CA THR A 306 -5.99 8.90 -10.21
C THR A 306 -6.70 8.46 -8.94
N LEU A 307 -7.07 9.42 -8.10
CA LEU A 307 -7.88 9.18 -6.91
C LEU A 307 -9.33 9.54 -7.21
N VAL A 308 -10.24 8.64 -6.87
CA VAL A 308 -11.68 8.85 -7.05
C VAL A 308 -12.31 9.04 -5.67
N TYR A 309 -12.97 10.17 -5.51
CA TYR A 309 -13.73 10.54 -4.33
C TYR A 309 -15.21 10.40 -4.65
N THR A 310 -15.97 9.65 -3.85
CA THR A 310 -17.41 9.45 -4.08
C THR A 310 -18.19 9.64 -2.79
N ALA A 311 -19.11 10.60 -2.77
CA ALA A 311 -20.00 10.84 -1.64
C ALA A 311 -21.06 9.74 -1.53
N LYS A 312 -21.42 9.35 -0.30
CA LYS A 312 -22.54 8.44 -0.05
C LYS A 312 -23.88 9.15 -0.30
N ASP A 313 -24.96 8.37 -0.25
CA ASP A 313 -26.32 8.91 -0.28
C ASP A 313 -26.51 10.00 0.78
N PHE A 314 -27.23 11.06 0.41
CA PHE A 314 -27.47 12.25 1.25
C PHE A 314 -26.26 13.15 1.54
N TYR A 315 -25.06 12.78 1.07
CA TYR A 315 -23.85 13.58 1.17
C TYR A 315 -23.40 14.13 -0.20
N GLU A 316 -22.57 15.16 -0.15
CA GLU A 316 -21.87 15.75 -1.30
C GLU A 316 -20.42 16.08 -0.95
N ILE A 317 -19.58 16.26 -1.98
CA ILE A 317 -18.23 16.82 -1.84
C ILE A 317 -18.39 18.32 -1.54
N SER A 318 -18.50 18.68 -0.27
CA SER A 318 -18.74 20.06 0.15
C SER A 318 -17.48 20.93 0.06
N ALA A 319 -16.30 20.32 0.19
CA ALA A 319 -15.03 20.98 -0.02
C ALA A 319 -13.98 19.98 -0.51
N LEU A 320 -13.21 20.39 -1.51
CA LEU A 320 -12.01 19.69 -1.97
C LEU A 320 -10.93 20.73 -2.23
N THR A 321 -9.77 20.57 -1.60
CA THR A 321 -8.58 21.37 -1.90
C THR A 321 -7.40 20.50 -2.26
N VAL A 322 -6.56 21.04 -3.13
CA VAL A 322 -5.28 20.46 -3.52
C VAL A 322 -4.23 21.53 -3.29
N ASN A 323 -3.28 21.27 -2.39
CA ASN A 323 -2.27 22.22 -1.96
C ASN A 323 -2.87 23.54 -1.44
N GLY A 324 -3.98 23.43 -0.72
CA GLY A 324 -4.74 24.58 -0.21
C GLY A 324 -5.51 25.38 -1.27
N ALA A 325 -5.45 24.99 -2.55
CA ALA A 325 -6.25 25.60 -3.60
C ALA A 325 -7.56 24.82 -3.81
N THR A 326 -8.69 25.52 -3.87
CA THR A 326 -10.00 24.89 -4.11
C THR A 326 -10.06 24.25 -5.50
N VAL A 327 -10.51 23.00 -5.55
CA VAL A 327 -10.80 22.29 -6.79
C VAL A 327 -12.31 22.09 -6.89
N ALA A 328 -12.89 22.49 -8.03
CA ALA A 328 -14.30 22.26 -8.30
C ALA A 328 -14.48 20.77 -8.64
N PRO A 329 -15.38 20.05 -7.95
CA PRO A 329 -15.61 18.65 -8.26
C PRO A 329 -16.34 18.51 -9.59
N ASP A 330 -16.18 17.36 -10.27
CA ASP A 330 -16.84 17.09 -11.56
C ASP A 330 -18.37 17.08 -11.39
N SER A 331 -18.82 16.67 -10.21
CA SER A 331 -20.20 16.76 -9.72
C SER A 331 -20.20 16.87 -8.20
N ALA A 332 -21.34 17.22 -7.59
CA ALA A 332 -21.48 17.17 -6.13
C ALA A 332 -21.26 15.76 -5.54
N LYS A 333 -21.36 14.70 -6.36
CA LYS A 333 -21.30 13.29 -5.90
C LYS A 333 -19.97 12.61 -6.09
N SER A 334 -19.20 12.98 -7.10
CA SER A 334 -17.94 12.32 -7.40
C SER A 334 -16.97 13.26 -8.08
N HIS A 335 -15.68 13.01 -7.85
CA HIS A 335 -14.59 13.68 -8.53
C HIS A 335 -13.40 12.73 -8.75
N ALA A 336 -12.85 12.75 -9.95
CA ALA A 336 -11.61 12.06 -10.29
C ALA A 336 -10.45 13.06 -10.31
N LEU A 337 -9.51 12.90 -9.39
CA LEU A 337 -8.36 13.77 -9.25
C LEU A 337 -7.11 13.07 -9.76
N LEU A 338 -6.46 13.66 -10.77
CA LEU A 338 -5.12 13.27 -11.17
C LEU A 338 -4.13 13.83 -10.14
N VAL A 339 -3.44 12.93 -9.43
CA VAL A 339 -2.46 13.31 -8.41
C VAL A 339 -1.04 13.06 -8.89
N THR A 340 -0.18 13.96 -8.45
CA THR A 340 1.22 14.08 -8.81
C THR A 340 2.03 14.32 -7.54
N ALA A 341 3.29 14.61 -7.78
CA ALA A 341 4.40 14.68 -6.86
C ALA A 341 4.29 15.46 -5.52
N SER A 342 3.24 16.25 -5.37
CA SER A 342 3.27 17.37 -4.44
C SER A 342 1.87 17.76 -4.00
N ASN A 343 0.93 16.82 -3.95
CA ASN A 343 -0.46 17.11 -3.62
C ASN A 343 -0.75 16.80 -2.14
N ASP A 344 -1.08 17.84 -1.36
CA ASP A 344 -1.77 17.73 -0.08
C ASP A 344 -3.27 17.93 -0.34
N ILE A 345 -4.06 16.92 -0.03
CA ILE A 345 -5.47 16.85 -0.38
C ILE A 345 -6.30 16.89 0.89
N GLU A 346 -7.12 17.92 1.00
CA GLU A 346 -8.15 17.99 2.04
C GLU A 346 -9.51 17.84 1.38
N ILE A 347 -10.27 16.83 1.83
CA ILE A 347 -11.63 16.60 1.38
C ILE A 347 -12.60 16.53 2.56
N THR A 348 -13.73 17.19 2.38
CA THR A 348 -14.86 17.14 3.30
C THR A 348 -16.11 16.69 2.56
N PHE A 349 -16.73 15.64 3.08
CA PHE A 349 -18.08 15.26 2.70
C PHE A 349 -19.08 15.97 3.63
N GLY A 350 -19.96 16.78 3.05
CA GLY A 350 -21.00 17.50 3.75
C GLY A 350 -22.37 16.88 3.48
N LEU A 351 -23.31 17.06 4.39
CA LEU A 351 -24.72 16.79 4.08
C LEU A 351 -25.17 17.76 2.99
N ILE A 352 -25.97 17.25 2.04
CA ILE A 352 -26.67 18.10 1.09
C ILE A 352 -27.52 19.10 1.89
N SER A 353 -27.47 20.37 1.52
CA SER A 353 -28.02 21.49 2.32
C SER A 353 -29.48 21.35 2.73
N ASP A 354 -30.25 20.54 2.00
CA ASP A 354 -31.68 20.32 2.22
C ASP A 354 -31.98 19.20 3.25
N TYR A 355 -30.95 18.48 3.72
CA TYR A 355 -31.08 17.40 4.72
C TYR A 355 -30.42 17.75 6.05
N THR A 356 -30.97 17.19 7.13
CA THR A 356 -30.34 17.18 8.47
C THR A 356 -29.93 15.76 8.86
N ALA A 357 -29.02 15.63 9.82
CA ALA A 357 -28.56 14.32 10.31
C ALA A 357 -29.72 13.43 10.77
N ASP A 358 -30.68 13.98 11.53
CA ASP A 358 -31.84 13.24 12.03
C ASP A 358 -32.73 12.72 10.89
N ASN A 359 -32.84 13.49 9.80
CA ASN A 359 -33.59 13.06 8.61
C ASN A 359 -32.88 11.88 7.94
N VAL A 360 -31.57 11.98 7.73
CA VAL A 360 -30.76 10.94 7.08
C VAL A 360 -30.76 9.65 7.89
N ASP A 361 -30.55 9.73 9.20
CA ASP A 361 -30.58 8.56 10.09
C ASP A 361 -31.94 7.84 10.02
N TRP A 362 -33.03 8.62 9.99
CA TRP A 362 -34.36 8.05 9.81
C TRP A 362 -34.48 7.37 8.45
N PHE A 363 -33.94 7.96 7.37
CA PHE A 363 -34.05 7.35 6.06
C PHE A 363 -33.26 6.04 5.95
N VAL A 364 -32.00 6.07 6.38
CA VAL A 364 -31.10 4.91 6.40
C VAL A 364 -31.66 3.78 7.26
N ALA A 365 -32.23 4.09 8.43
CA ALA A 365 -32.83 3.09 9.32
C ALA A 365 -34.01 2.33 8.70
N LYS A 366 -34.61 2.86 7.63
CA LYS A 366 -35.70 2.23 6.89
C LYS A 366 -35.25 1.58 5.59
N GLY A 367 -33.96 1.67 5.26
CA GLY A 367 -33.32 1.05 4.11
C GLY A 367 -33.39 1.90 2.85
N TRP A 368 -33.44 3.23 2.98
CA TRP A 368 -33.60 4.16 1.86
C TRP A 368 -32.28 4.84 1.49
N GLY A 369 -32.00 4.90 0.18
CA GLY A 369 -30.96 5.72 -0.43
C GLY A 369 -31.50 7.05 -0.95
N GLN A 370 -30.62 7.90 -1.47
CA GLN A 370 -31.03 9.21 -2.00
C GLN A 370 -31.87 9.08 -3.28
N ASP A 371 -31.52 8.14 -4.15
CA ASP A 371 -32.22 7.93 -5.42
C ASP A 371 -33.65 7.38 -5.23
N ASP A 372 -33.96 6.85 -4.05
CA ASP A 372 -35.32 6.45 -3.65
C ASP A 372 -36.23 7.67 -3.35
N ILE A 373 -35.68 8.90 -3.37
CA ILE A 373 -36.40 10.14 -3.06
C ILE A 373 -36.75 10.89 -4.35
N VAL A 374 -38.04 10.88 -4.71
CA VAL A 374 -38.56 11.65 -5.83
C VAL A 374 -38.81 13.10 -5.41
N ALA A 375 -38.07 14.04 -6.01
CA ALA A 375 -38.32 15.46 -5.85
C ALA A 375 -39.65 15.87 -6.51
N ASN A 376 -40.41 16.77 -5.88
CA ASN A 376 -41.37 17.58 -6.64
C ASN A 376 -40.57 18.47 -7.62
N GLY A 377 -41.17 18.89 -8.74
CA GLY A 377 -40.57 19.70 -9.80
C GLY A 377 -39.97 21.07 -9.38
N ASN A 378 -39.88 21.34 -8.07
CA ASN A 378 -39.25 22.51 -7.46
C ASN A 378 -37.94 22.19 -6.68
N GLY A 379 -37.47 20.94 -6.64
CA GLY A 379 -36.19 20.55 -6.00
C GLY A 379 -36.34 19.66 -4.75
N LEU A 380 -35.20 19.19 -4.23
CA LEU A 380 -35.07 18.22 -3.12
C LEU A 380 -35.24 18.83 -1.71
N GLY A 381 -36.09 19.84 -1.54
CA GLY A 381 -36.34 20.44 -0.24
C GLY A 381 -37.24 19.55 0.63
N PHE A 382 -36.82 19.20 1.85
CA PHE A 382 -37.59 18.35 2.79
C PHE A 382 -39.04 18.82 2.99
N ASP A 383 -39.27 20.13 3.08
CA ASP A 383 -40.60 20.73 3.27
C ASP A 383 -41.49 20.65 2.02
N THR A 384 -40.92 20.26 0.88
CA THR A 384 -41.58 20.14 -0.44
C THR A 384 -41.73 18.70 -0.93
N LEU A 385 -41.29 17.73 -0.12
CA LEU A 385 -41.53 16.30 -0.37
C LEU A 385 -43.02 16.02 -0.15
N GLU A 386 -43.75 15.79 -1.23
CA GLU A 386 -45.20 15.55 -1.18
C GLU A 386 -45.52 14.08 -0.88
N MET A 387 -44.90 13.14 -1.63
CA MET A 387 -45.06 11.69 -1.45
C MET A 387 -43.81 10.95 -1.95
N LEU A 388 -43.35 9.92 -1.25
CA LEU A 388 -42.14 9.17 -1.57
C LEU A 388 -42.36 7.64 -1.55
N GLY A 389 -42.05 6.96 -2.67
CA GLY A 389 -42.07 5.51 -2.79
C GLY A 389 -40.74 4.93 -2.29
N LEU A 390 -40.72 4.42 -1.07
CA LEU A 390 -39.49 4.33 -0.27
C LEU A 390 -39.24 2.89 0.21
N ALA A 391 -38.22 2.26 -0.38
CA ALA A 391 -37.73 0.88 -0.19
C ALA A 391 -38.75 -0.26 -0.36
N ALA A 392 -38.29 -1.25 -1.12
CA ALA A 392 -38.74 -2.62 -1.02
C ALA A 392 -37.95 -3.35 0.07
N THR A 393 -38.61 -4.12 0.93
CA THR A 393 -37.92 -5.17 1.70
C THR A 393 -38.43 -6.52 1.25
N ASN A 394 -37.58 -7.28 0.55
CA ASN A 394 -37.83 -8.67 0.18
C ASN A 394 -37.53 -9.55 1.40
N ALA A 395 -38.34 -9.42 2.46
CA ALA A 395 -38.20 -10.24 3.64
C ALA A 395 -38.62 -11.68 3.29
N THR A 396 -37.63 -12.55 3.07
CA THR A 396 -37.78 -14.01 3.22
C THR A 396 -38.65 -14.74 2.18
N ALA A 397 -38.90 -14.20 0.98
CA ALA A 397 -39.68 -14.88 -0.06
C ALA A 397 -38.85 -15.73 -1.06
N ASN A 398 -37.82 -16.48 -0.62
CA ASN A 398 -37.05 -17.45 -1.44
C ASN A 398 -36.73 -17.03 -2.92
N ALA A 399 -36.52 -15.73 -3.18
CA ALA A 399 -36.31 -15.12 -4.51
C ALA A 399 -37.47 -15.19 -5.54
N VAL A 400 -38.70 -15.59 -5.16
CA VAL A 400 -39.82 -15.80 -6.12
C VAL A 400 -40.58 -14.51 -6.45
N VAL A 401 -40.70 -13.56 -5.51
CA VAL A 401 -41.38 -12.27 -5.72
C VAL A 401 -40.42 -11.15 -5.32
N THR A 402 -40.19 -10.23 -6.25
CA THR A 402 -39.29 -9.10 -6.09
C THR A 402 -40.07 -7.83 -6.39
N ILE A 403 -40.14 -6.89 -5.45
CA ILE A 403 -40.66 -5.55 -5.77
C ILE A 403 -39.65 -4.85 -6.69
N THR A 404 -40.09 -4.44 -7.87
CA THR A 404 -39.26 -3.80 -8.91
C THR A 404 -39.40 -2.29 -8.94
N ASN A 405 -40.56 -1.75 -8.52
CA ASN A 405 -40.81 -0.31 -8.51
C ASN A 405 -41.87 0.07 -7.47
N ILE A 406 -41.76 1.29 -6.92
CA ILE A 406 -42.83 1.95 -6.18
C ILE A 406 -42.99 3.34 -6.80
N GLU A 407 -44.14 3.58 -7.42
CA GLU A 407 -44.45 4.85 -8.07
C GLU A 407 -45.67 5.49 -7.40
N ILE A 408 -45.71 6.82 -7.32
CA ILE A 408 -46.88 7.55 -6.85
C ILE A 408 -47.51 8.28 -8.02
N VAL A 409 -48.79 8.00 -8.28
CA VAL A 409 -49.53 8.57 -9.40
C VAL A 409 -50.86 9.10 -8.85
N ASP A 410 -51.07 10.41 -8.97
CA ASP A 410 -52.33 11.07 -8.58
C ASP A 410 -52.81 10.79 -7.14
N GLY A 411 -51.88 10.51 -6.21
CA GLY A 411 -52.18 10.20 -4.80
C GLY A 411 -52.28 8.70 -4.48
N ASP A 412 -52.33 7.85 -5.51
CA ASP A 412 -52.23 6.41 -5.38
C ASP A 412 -50.77 5.95 -5.38
N VAL A 413 -50.48 4.90 -4.61
CA VAL A 413 -49.16 4.26 -4.52
C VAL A 413 -49.21 2.94 -5.29
N ASN A 414 -48.50 2.92 -6.41
CA ASN A 414 -48.36 1.79 -7.30
C ASN A 414 -47.10 0.99 -6.95
N VAL A 415 -47.28 -0.21 -6.40
CA VAL A 415 -46.19 -1.15 -6.10
C VAL A 415 -46.13 -2.18 -7.22
N THR A 416 -45.03 -2.18 -7.98
CA THR A 416 -44.79 -3.16 -9.04
C THR A 416 -43.88 -4.27 -8.55
N VAL A 417 -44.24 -5.52 -8.85
CA VAL A 417 -43.47 -6.71 -8.50
C VAL A 417 -43.21 -7.57 -9.73
N ALA A 418 -41.98 -8.09 -9.83
CA ALA A 418 -41.62 -9.18 -10.70
C ALA A 418 -41.75 -10.52 -9.96
N ILE A 419 -42.27 -11.51 -10.66
CA ILE A 419 -42.46 -12.87 -10.17
C ILE A 419 -41.66 -13.82 -11.06
N ASP A 420 -40.64 -14.46 -10.48
CA ASP A 420 -39.88 -15.53 -11.12
C ASP A 420 -40.55 -16.88 -10.85
N ARG A 421 -41.14 -17.48 -11.90
CA ARG A 421 -41.85 -18.76 -11.75
C ARG A 421 -40.95 -19.98 -11.95
N THR A 422 -39.68 -19.80 -12.32
CA THR A 422 -38.73 -20.93 -12.48
C THR A 422 -38.35 -21.55 -11.13
N MET A 423 -38.43 -20.76 -10.06
CA MET A 423 -38.17 -21.17 -8.68
C MET A 423 -39.44 -21.41 -7.84
N ALA A 424 -40.63 -21.19 -8.41
CA ALA A 424 -41.89 -21.24 -7.67
C ALA A 424 -42.41 -22.69 -7.48
N VAL A 425 -42.58 -23.12 -6.24
CA VAL A 425 -43.43 -24.28 -5.89
C VAL A 425 -44.85 -23.75 -5.69
N ASP A 426 -45.80 -24.20 -6.51
CA ASP A 426 -47.21 -23.80 -6.44
C ASP A 426 -47.84 -24.21 -5.08
N PRO A 427 -48.53 -23.32 -4.32
CA PRO A 427 -48.84 -21.92 -4.61
C PRO A 427 -47.76 -20.90 -4.21
N ILE A 428 -47.62 -19.85 -5.02
CA ILE A 428 -46.84 -18.65 -4.69
C ILE A 428 -47.52 -17.98 -3.49
N ALA A 429 -46.97 -18.20 -2.30
CA ALA A 429 -47.45 -17.59 -1.07
C ALA A 429 -46.66 -16.31 -0.78
N GLY A 430 -47.35 -15.18 -0.78
CA GLY A 430 -46.77 -13.87 -0.48
C GLY A 430 -47.82 -12.77 -0.52
N ASN A 431 -47.77 -11.89 0.47
CA ASN A 431 -48.62 -10.72 0.58
C ASN A 431 -47.74 -9.48 0.49
N ILE A 432 -48.11 -8.56 -0.40
CA ILE A 432 -47.53 -7.22 -0.43
C ILE A 432 -48.23 -6.42 0.64
N ARG A 433 -47.46 -5.89 1.59
CA ARG A 433 -47.92 -4.96 2.61
C ARG A 433 -47.32 -3.60 2.34
N LEU A 434 -48.17 -2.59 2.20
CA LEU A 434 -47.75 -1.20 2.05
C LEU A 434 -47.88 -0.51 3.40
N TYR A 435 -46.76 -0.04 3.94
CA TYR A 435 -46.71 0.79 5.13
C TYR A 435 -46.56 2.25 4.75
N GLY A 436 -47.16 3.16 5.51
CA GLY A 436 -47.11 4.60 5.26
C GLY A 436 -46.78 5.39 6.53
N TRP A 437 -46.16 6.55 6.36
CA TRP A 437 -45.92 7.54 7.41
C TRP A 437 -46.41 8.91 6.96
N GLU A 438 -47.12 9.62 7.83
CA GLU A 438 -47.51 11.02 7.59
C GLU A 438 -46.34 12.00 7.82
N THR A 439 -45.43 11.65 8.73
CA THR A 439 -44.29 12.51 9.11
C THR A 439 -43.02 11.71 9.38
N LEU A 440 -41.86 12.36 9.20
CA LEU A 440 -40.56 11.81 9.60
C LEU A 440 -40.52 11.55 11.12
N GLY A 441 -39.91 10.44 11.54
CA GLY A 441 -39.87 10.01 12.94
C GLY A 441 -41.21 9.52 13.51
N GLY A 442 -42.30 9.54 12.72
CA GLY A 442 -43.62 9.07 13.12
C GLY A 442 -43.76 7.55 13.17
N ALA A 443 -44.89 7.07 13.68
CA ALA A 443 -45.28 5.66 13.60
C ALA A 443 -45.80 5.33 12.19
N SER A 444 -45.49 4.12 11.71
CA SER A 444 -46.05 3.60 10.46
C SER A 444 -47.49 3.15 10.65
N ALA A 445 -48.32 3.34 9.63
CA ALA A 445 -49.60 2.67 9.47
C ALA A 445 -49.54 1.64 8.33
N LEU A 446 -50.25 0.52 8.46
CA LEU A 446 -50.50 -0.37 7.31
C LEU A 446 -51.57 0.30 6.44
N ILE A 447 -51.22 0.62 5.21
CA ILE A 447 -52.06 1.31 4.23
C ILE A 447 -52.92 0.29 3.47
N GLY A 448 -52.30 -0.83 3.09
CA GLY A 448 -53.02 -1.90 2.41
C GLY A 448 -52.21 -3.18 2.30
N THR A 449 -52.94 -4.25 1.99
CA THR A 449 -52.38 -5.58 1.72
C THR A 449 -52.91 -6.06 0.38
N ALA A 450 -52.05 -6.67 -0.44
CA ALA A 450 -52.45 -7.33 -1.67
C ALA A 450 -51.85 -8.73 -1.76
N ASP A 451 -52.68 -9.71 -2.08
CA ASP A 451 -52.24 -11.09 -2.27
C ASP A 451 -51.64 -11.27 -3.67
N VAL A 452 -50.41 -11.79 -3.71
CA VAL A 452 -49.70 -12.15 -4.96
C VAL A 452 -50.15 -13.54 -5.47
N ALA A 453 -50.85 -14.30 -4.62
CA ALA A 453 -51.33 -15.65 -4.88
C ALA A 453 -52.50 -15.68 -5.89
N GLY A 454 -52.18 -15.67 -7.20
CA GLY A 454 -52.81 -16.45 -8.29
C GLY A 454 -54.32 -16.33 -8.59
N ASN A 455 -55.14 -15.69 -7.76
CA ASN A 455 -56.60 -15.69 -7.89
C ASN A 455 -57.25 -14.32 -7.66
N SER A 456 -56.45 -13.26 -7.52
CA SER A 456 -56.93 -11.88 -7.52
C SER A 456 -57.39 -11.50 -8.94
N ALA A 457 -58.65 -11.06 -9.05
CA ALA A 457 -59.25 -10.68 -10.33
C ALA A 457 -58.43 -9.56 -10.99
N GLY A 458 -57.78 -9.85 -12.12
CA GLY A 458 -57.02 -8.86 -12.91
C GLY A 458 -55.60 -9.27 -13.29
N VAL A 459 -55.08 -10.38 -12.77
CA VAL A 459 -53.71 -10.83 -13.08
C VAL A 459 -53.70 -11.76 -14.29
N ASN A 460 -53.18 -11.28 -15.43
CA ASN A 460 -52.90 -12.10 -16.62
C ASN A 460 -51.41 -12.41 -16.69
N TYR A 461 -51.03 -13.67 -16.47
CA TYR A 461 -49.65 -14.12 -16.60
C TYR A 461 -49.29 -14.32 -18.08
N THR A 462 -48.30 -13.60 -18.59
CA THR A 462 -47.80 -13.75 -19.96
C THR A 462 -46.33 -14.20 -19.96
N GLY A 463 -46.06 -15.46 -19.64
CA GLY A 463 -44.71 -16.05 -19.77
C GLY A 463 -44.17 -16.73 -18.51
N GLU A 464 -42.86 -17.02 -18.53
CA GLU A 464 -42.09 -17.63 -17.43
C GLU A 464 -41.85 -16.63 -16.27
N ASP A 465 -41.86 -15.33 -16.58
CA ASP A 465 -41.85 -14.22 -15.61
C ASP A 465 -43.11 -13.36 -15.77
N ALA A 466 -43.59 -12.79 -14.67
CA ALA A 466 -44.72 -11.85 -14.70
C ALA A 466 -44.43 -10.61 -13.86
N GLU A 467 -44.82 -9.45 -14.39
CA GLU A 467 -44.78 -8.17 -13.68
C GLU A 467 -46.21 -7.71 -13.37
N ILE A 468 -46.47 -7.34 -12.11
CA ILE A 468 -47.80 -6.96 -11.64
C ILE A 468 -47.67 -5.67 -10.83
N THR A 469 -48.55 -4.71 -11.10
CA THR A 469 -48.67 -3.47 -10.32
C THR A 469 -49.92 -3.51 -9.45
N PHE A 470 -49.73 -3.24 -8.16
CA PHE A 470 -50.78 -3.11 -7.16
C PHE A 470 -50.92 -1.65 -6.76
N SER A 471 -52.15 -1.12 -6.84
CA SER A 471 -52.47 0.26 -6.50
C SER A 471 -53.09 0.33 -5.11
N PHE A 472 -52.59 1.23 -4.27
CA PHE A 472 -53.08 1.49 -2.92
C PHE A 472 -53.38 2.98 -2.76
N ASP A 473 -54.48 3.32 -2.07
CA ASP A 473 -54.78 4.72 -1.71
C ASP A 473 -53.75 5.20 -0.67
N GLY A 474 -52.90 6.17 -1.04
CA GLY A 474 -51.85 6.69 -0.17
C GLY A 474 -52.39 7.47 1.04
N GLY A 475 -53.63 7.95 0.99
CA GLY A 475 -54.24 8.78 2.02
C GLY A 475 -53.42 10.05 2.32
N ASN A 476 -53.24 10.36 3.60
CA ASN A 476 -52.44 11.52 4.05
C ASN A 476 -50.94 11.20 4.22
N ASN A 477 -50.51 9.99 3.88
CA ASN A 477 -49.14 9.57 4.10
C ASN A 477 -48.22 10.20 3.05
N LYS A 478 -47.00 10.52 3.49
CA LYS A 478 -45.96 11.13 2.67
C LYS A 478 -44.80 10.19 2.36
N PHE A 479 -44.65 9.12 3.13
CA PHE A 479 -43.58 8.14 2.94
C PHE A 479 -44.17 6.75 2.91
N PHE A 480 -43.75 5.90 1.98
CA PHE A 480 -44.33 4.58 1.78
C PHE A 480 -43.27 3.49 1.71
N LYS A 481 -43.48 2.35 2.35
CA LYS A 481 -42.59 1.18 2.27
C LYS A 481 -43.37 -0.07 1.92
N ALA A 482 -42.99 -0.72 0.83
CA ALA A 482 -43.59 -2.00 0.45
C ALA A 482 -42.73 -3.16 0.97
N VAL A 483 -43.39 -4.15 1.55
CA VAL A 483 -42.75 -5.36 2.07
C VAL A 483 -43.48 -6.58 1.50
N VAL A 484 -42.71 -7.56 1.03
CA VAL A 484 -43.26 -8.88 0.72
C VAL A 484 -43.13 -9.72 1.97
N GLU A 485 -44.25 -10.22 2.48
CA GLU A 485 -44.30 -11.08 3.67
C GLU A 485 -45.01 -12.39 3.35
N TYR A 486 -44.59 -13.49 3.97
CA TYR A 486 -45.40 -14.72 3.96
C TYR A 486 -46.66 -14.50 4.79
N PRO A 487 -47.83 -15.02 4.37
CA PRO A 487 -49.00 -15.06 5.23
C PRO A 487 -48.64 -15.78 6.53
N ALA A 488 -48.97 -15.16 7.67
CA ALA A 488 -48.75 -15.80 8.96
C ALA A 488 -49.56 -17.11 9.01
N PRO A 489 -49.08 -18.18 9.68
CA PRO A 489 -49.85 -19.41 9.79
C PRO A 489 -51.18 -19.14 10.53
N GLY A 490 -52.28 -19.03 9.78
CA GLY A 490 -53.64 -18.87 10.33
C GLY A 490 -54.37 -17.55 10.02
N GLU A 491 -53.89 -16.71 9.10
CA GLU A 491 -54.70 -15.65 8.47
C GLU A 491 -55.51 -16.15 7.27
#